data_AF-A0A1B9Y3F8-F1
#
_entry.id   AF-A0A1B9Y3F8-F1
#
_cell.length_a   1.000
_cell.length_b   1.000
_cell.length_c   1.000
_cell.angle_alpha   90.00
_cell.angle_beta   90.00
_cell.angle_gamma   90.00
#
_symmetry.space_group_name_H-M   'P 1'
#
loop_
_entity.id
_entity.type
_entity.pdbx_description
1 polymer ?
#
loop_
_entity_poly.entity_id
_entity_poly.type
_entity_poly.pdbx_seq_one_letter_code
_entity_poly.pdbx_strand_id
1 'polypeptide(L)' 'MGKIIEKQIDINSAMSTCIRSGVKVYPVPVGRLFAIEVEKHDGSKKRYDELVTSKDVARAQRKTYIAYARLILKTKQDA' A
#
# COMPACT_ATOMS: atom_id res chain seq x y z
N MET A 1 -24.76 -5.14 -14.89
CA MET A 1 -23.50 -4.36 -14.82
C MET A 1 -23.51 -3.54 -13.55
N GLY A 2 -22.92 -4.07 -12.47
CA GLY A 2 -22.88 -3.37 -11.18
C GLY A 2 -21.94 -2.17 -11.26
N LYS A 3 -22.45 -0.98 -10.93
CA LYS A 3 -21.62 0.23 -10.77
C LYS A 3 -20.52 -0.07 -9.74
N ILE A 4 -19.27 -0.08 -10.19
CA ILE A 4 -18.11 -0.03 -9.31
C ILE A 4 -18.13 1.38 -8.72
N ILE A 5 -18.87 1.55 -7.61
CA ILE A 5 -18.69 2.70 -6.75
C ILE A 5 -17.25 2.54 -6.26
N GLU A 6 -16.32 3.36 -6.75
CA GLU A 6 -15.00 3.50 -6.15
C GLU A 6 -15.21 3.89 -4.70
N LYS A 7 -15.37 2.89 -3.81
CA LYS A 7 -15.45 3.12 -2.38
C LYS A 7 -14.20 3.92 -2.04
N GLN A 8 -14.41 5.13 -1.53
CA GLN A 8 -13.34 5.92 -0.96
C GLN A 8 -12.83 5.12 0.25
N ILE A 9 -11.83 4.28 0.03
CA ILE A 9 -11.26 3.42 1.05
C ILE A 9 -10.53 4.32 2.04
N ASP A 10 -10.97 4.30 3.29
CA ASP A 10 -10.24 4.93 4.38
C ASP A 10 -8.93 4.16 4.66
N ILE A 11 -7.97 4.83 5.29
CA ILE A 11 -6.65 4.24 5.52
C ILE A 11 -6.68 3.05 6.47
N ASN A 12 -7.58 3.01 7.46
CA ASN A 12 -7.66 1.90 8.41
C ASN A 12 -8.18 0.64 7.68
N SER A 13 -9.21 0.79 6.84
CA SER A 13 -9.71 -0.28 5.98
C SER A 13 -8.65 -0.74 4.97
N ALA A 14 -7.89 0.19 4.38
CA ALA A 14 -6.79 -0.14 3.46
C ALA A 14 -5.71 -1.00 4.14
N MET A 15 -5.20 -0.52 5.29
CA MET A 15 -4.20 -1.23 6.08
C MET A 15 -4.71 -2.61 6.51
N SER A 16 -5.92 -2.68 7.05
CA SER A 16 -6.53 -3.93 7.50
C SER A 16 -6.68 -4.93 6.35
N THR A 17 -7.05 -4.47 5.16
CA THR A 17 -7.14 -5.31 3.95
C THR A 17 -5.77 -5.81 3.51
N CYS A 18 -4.77 -4.93 3.48
CA CYS A 18 -3.40 -5.30 3.11
C CYS A 18 -2.81 -6.33 4.09
N ILE A 19 -2.93 -6.09 5.39
CA ILE A 19 -2.39 -6.97 6.44
C ILE A 19 -3.03 -8.36 6.37
N ARG A 20 -4.36 -8.44 6.21
CA ARG A 20 -5.06 -9.73 6.04
C ARG A 20 -4.65 -10.49 4.77
N SER A 21 -4.14 -9.79 3.78
CA SER A 21 -3.60 -10.37 2.54
C SER A 21 -2.07 -10.54 2.58
N GLY A 22 -1.45 -10.39 3.75
CA GLY A 22 -0.01 -10.53 3.94
C GLY A 22 0.83 -9.42 3.29
N VAL A 23 0.24 -8.27 2.98
CA VAL A 23 0.93 -7.10 2.42
C VAL A 23 1.26 -6.10 3.53
N LYS A 24 2.54 -5.76 3.67
CA LYS A 24 3.05 -4.76 4.62
C LYS A 24 3.73 -3.63 3.85
N VAL A 25 3.47 -2.39 4.24
CA VAL A 25 4.12 -1.20 3.67
C VAL A 25 4.88 -0.45 4.76
N TYR A 26 6.17 -0.23 4.57
CA TYR A 26 7.05 0.41 5.54
C TYR A 26 8.06 1.34 4.87
N PRO A 27 8.51 2.41 5.55
CA PRO A 27 9.59 3.25 5.07
C PRO A 27 10.93 2.59 5.38
N VAL A 28 11.89 2.73 4.48
CA VAL A 28 13.27 2.29 4.64
C VAL A 28 14.18 3.52 4.55
N PRO A 29 15.01 3.80 5.57
CA PRO A 29 15.91 4.94 5.53
C PRO A 29 16.97 4.76 4.43
N VAL A 30 17.15 5.81 3.62
CA VAL A 30 18.17 5.91 2.56
C VAL A 30 18.88 7.25 2.76
N GLY A 31 19.95 7.24 3.54
CA GLY A 31 20.65 8.46 3.96
C GLY A 31 19.73 9.35 4.81
N ARG A 32 19.45 10.57 4.32
CA ARG A 32 18.54 11.53 4.97
C ARG A 32 17.08 11.44 4.50
N LEU A 33 16.80 10.57 3.53
CA LEU A 33 15.49 10.38 2.93
C LEU A 33 14.98 8.96 3.24
N PHE A 34 13.77 8.65 2.77
CA PHE A 34 13.12 7.36 2.97
C PHE A 34 12.60 6.83 1.63
N ALA A 35 12.86 5.56 1.34
CA ALA A 35 12.16 4.82 0.29
C ALA A 35 10.92 4.14 0.90
N ILE A 36 9.89 3.91 0.09
CA ILE A 36 8.76 3.07 0.50
C ILE A 36 8.99 1.65 0.01
N GLU A 37 8.89 0.68 0.91
CA GLU A 37 9.02 -0.73 0.60
C GLU A 37 7.71 -1.46 0.92
N VAL A 38 7.37 -2.42 0.05
CA VAL A 38 6.19 -3.28 0.18
C VAL A 38 6.65 -4.72 0.21
N GLU A 39 6.33 -5.40 1.30
CA GLU A 39 6.53 -6.83 1.46
C GLU A 39 5.21 -7.56 1.25
N LYS A 40 5.20 -8.58 0.41
CA LYS A 40 4.02 -9.41 0.13
C LYS A 40 4.09 -10.72 0.93
N HIS A 41 2.98 -11.46 0.91
CA HIS A 41 2.84 -12.74 1.63
C HIS A 41 3.90 -13.78 1.24
N ASP A 42 4.36 -13.77 -0.01
CA ASP A 42 5.41 -14.66 -0.52
C ASP A 42 6.83 -14.26 -0.09
N GLY A 43 6.97 -13.24 0.76
CA GLY A 43 8.25 -12.67 1.18
C GLY A 43 8.91 -11.80 0.12
N SER A 44 8.29 -11.61 -1.05
CA SER A 44 8.82 -10.72 -2.08
C SER A 44 8.71 -9.27 -1.62
N LYS A 45 9.79 -8.52 -1.88
CA LYS A 45 9.90 -7.11 -1.50
C LYS A 45 9.97 -6.26 -2.75
N LYS A 46 9.17 -5.20 -2.79
CA LYS A 46 9.22 -4.15 -3.81
C LYS A 46 9.55 -2.83 -3.13
N ARG A 47 10.73 -2.30 -3.43
CA ARG A 47 11.11 -0.93 -3.07
C ARG A 47 10.74 0.02 -4.20
N TYR A 48 10.16 1.15 -3.86
CA TYR A 48 9.94 2.25 -4.79
C TYR A 48 11.16 3.17 -4.81
N ASP A 49 11.60 3.57 -6.00
CA ASP A 49 12.80 4.41 -6.18
C ASP A 49 12.58 5.87 -5.73
N GLU A 50 11.32 6.32 -5.68
CA GLU A 50 10.97 7.65 -5.20
C GLU A 50 11.31 7.80 -3.72
N LEU A 51 12.28 8.66 -3.44
CA LEU A 51 12.69 9.01 -2.08
C LEU A 51 11.85 10.16 -1.55
N VAL A 52 11.32 9.99 -0.34
CA VAL A 52 10.49 10.98 0.34
C VAL A 52 11.16 11.51 1.60
N THR A 53 10.84 12.76 1.96
CA THR A 53 11.30 13.33 3.23
C THR A 53 10.56 12.70 4.42
N SER A 54 11.11 12.83 5.63
CA SER A 54 10.45 12.35 6.86
C SER A 54 9.02 12.88 7.03
N LYS A 55 8.75 14.11 6.57
CA LYS A 55 7.42 14.75 6.62
C LYS A 55 6.42 14.11 5.67
N ASP A 56 6.90 13.50 4.59
CA ASP A 56 6.09 12.92 3.52
C ASP A 56 5.89 11.40 3.65
N VAL A 57 6.66 10.73 4.52
CA VAL A 57 6.58 9.27 4.76
C VAL A 57 5.15 8.80 5.02
N ALA A 58 4.44 9.45 5.96
CA ALA A 58 3.07 9.06 6.30
C ALA A 58 2.12 9.18 5.10
N ARG A 59 2.30 10.21 4.27
CA ARG A 59 1.52 10.43 3.05
C ARG A 59 1.81 9.37 2.00
N ALA A 60 3.09 9.04 1.81
CA ALA A 60 3.54 8.05 0.83
C ALA A 60 3.09 6.63 1.21
N GLN A 61 3.21 6.25 2.49
CA GLN A 61 2.66 4.99 3.00
C GLN A 61 1.14 4.92 2.83
N ARG A 62 0.42 6.00 3.19
CA ARG A 62 -1.04 6.05 3.03
C ARG A 62 -1.47 5.79 1.59
N LYS A 63 -0.87 6.48 0.63
CA LYS A 63 -1.14 6.29 -0.80
C LYS A 63 -0.89 4.84 -1.23
N THR A 64 0.23 4.28 -0.78
CA THR A 64 0.64 2.91 -1.14
C THR A 64 -0.32 1.87 -0.58
N TYR A 65 -0.71 1.97 0.70
CA TYR A 65 -1.72 1.08 1.29
C TYR A 65 -3.06 1.15 0.55
N ILE A 66 -3.54 2.35 0.21
CA ILE A 66 -4.79 2.51 -0.53
C ILE A 66 -4.69 1.87 -1.92
N ALA A 67 -3.59 2.06 -2.63
CA ALA A 67 -3.37 1.48 -3.94
C ALA A 67 -3.36 -0.06 -3.90
N TYR A 68 -2.63 -0.66 -2.95
CA TYR A 68 -2.59 -2.12 -2.79
C TYR A 68 -3.93 -2.69 -2.33
N ALA A 69 -4.62 -2.03 -1.40
CA ALA A 69 -5.95 -2.47 -0.96
C ALA A 69 -6.95 -2.51 -2.13
N ARG A 70 -6.92 -1.50 -3.01
CA ARG A 70 -7.73 -1.48 -4.23
C ARG A 70 -7.40 -2.63 -5.16
N LEU A 71 -6.10 -2.91 -5.38
CA LEU A 71 -5.66 -4.02 -6.21
C LEU A 71 -6.16 -5.37 -5.66
N ILE A 72 -5.97 -5.61 -4.37
CA ILE A 72 -6.42 -6.84 -3.69
C ILE A 72 -7.93 -7.01 -3.80
N LEU A 73 -8.71 -5.96 -3.55
CA LEU A 73 -10.16 -6.02 -3.61
C LEU A 73 -10.66 -6.27 -5.04
N LYS A 74 -10.00 -5.70 -6.04
CA LYS A 74 -10.29 -5.98 -7.45
C LYS A 74 -10.04 -7.45 -7.77
N THR A 75 -8.86 -7.98 -7.43
CA THR A 75 -8.53 -9.40 -7.62
C THR A 75 -9.52 -10.36 -6.95
N LYS A 76 -10.08 -10.00 -5.78
CA LYS A 76 -11.10 -10.80 -5.10
C LYS A 76 -12.50 -10.73 -5.73
N GLN A 77 -12.79 -9.70 -6.51
CA GLN A 77 -14.07 -9.59 -7.25
C GLN A 77 -14.01 -10.31 -8.59
N ASP A 78 -12.82 -10.39 -9.19
CA ASP A 78 -12.57 -11.06 -10.47
C ASP A 78 -12.30 -12.58 -10.32
N ALA A 79 -12.17 -13.10 -9.09
CA ALA A 79 -11.92 -14.52 -8.76
C ALA A 79 -13.19 -15.22 -8.25
#